data_AF-A0A0C2C130-F1
#
_entry.id   AF-A0A0C2C130-F1
#
_cell.length_a   1.000
_cell.length_b   1.000
_cell.length_c   1.000
_cell.angle_alpha   90.00
_cell.angle_beta   90.00
_cell.angle_gamma   90.00
#
_symmetry.space_group_name_H-M   'P 1'
#
loop_
_entity.id
_entity.type
_entity.pdbx_description
1 polymer ?
#
loop_
_entity_poly.entity_id
_entity_poly.type
_entity_poly.pdbx_seq_one_letter_code
_entity_poly.pdbx_strand_id
1 'polypeptide(L)' 'IYLNKRLLRNEQKHGLEEDEAESYNRFAELLGHMWGFITQQAEMQLKQQKEKKKADKKQAKQELLQGAELQYYPESYVR' A
#
# COMPACT_ATOMS: atom_id res chain seq x y z
N ILE A 1 10.15 -9.98 5.59
CA ILE A 1 9.31 -8.75 5.44
C ILE A 1 8.15 -8.97 4.45
N TYR A 2 8.39 -9.39 3.20
CA TYR A 2 7.33 -9.58 2.20
C TYR A 2 6.18 -10.51 2.66
N LEU A 3 6.51 -11.70 3.19
CA LEU A 3 5.52 -12.67 3.68
C LEU A 3 4.70 -12.10 4.86
N ASN A 4 5.34 -11.40 5.80
CA ASN A 4 4.65 -10.65 6.86
C ASN A 4 3.66 -9.61 6.29
N LYS A 5 4.06 -8.87 5.25
CA LYS A 5 3.16 -7.93 4.57
C LYS A 5 1.97 -8.61 3.88
N ARG A 6 2.14 -9.83 3.35
CA ARG A 6 1.04 -10.61 2.78
C ARG A 6 0.05 -11.03 3.87
N LEU A 7 0.55 -11.57 4.99
CA LEU A 7 -0.28 -11.95 6.13
C LEU A 7 -1.05 -10.76 6.70
N LEU A 8 -0.42 -9.60 6.85
CA LEU A 8 -1.07 -8.38 7.34
C LEU A 8 -2.19 -7.82 6.43
N ARG A 9 -2.29 -8.29 5.17
CA ARG A 9 -3.35 -7.86 4.23
C ARG A 9 -4.58 -8.77 4.28
N ASN A 10 -4.42 -10.03 4.65
CA ASN A 10 -5.51 -11.01 4.72
C ASN A 10 -5.84 -11.29 6.18
N GLU A 11 -7.00 -10.81 6.65
CA GLU A 11 -7.49 -11.09 8.01
C GLU A 11 -7.79 -12.60 8.22
N GLN A 12 -7.93 -13.37 7.14
CA GLN A 12 -8.01 -14.82 7.21
C GLN A 12 -6.61 -15.45 7.22
N LYS A 13 -6.37 -16.35 8.19
CA LYS A 13 -5.11 -17.09 8.46
C LYS A 13 -4.45 -17.81 7.27
N HIS A 14 -5.11 -17.91 6.11
CA HIS A 14 -4.63 -18.62 4.92
C HIS A 14 -4.18 -17.66 3.80
N GLY A 15 -3.33 -16.69 4.13
CA GLY A 15 -2.80 -15.71 3.16
C GLY A 15 -1.54 -16.14 2.39
N LEU A 16 -0.94 -17.27 2.80
CA LEU A 16 0.29 -17.83 2.23
C LEU A 16 0.01 -19.22 1.67
N GLU A 17 0.70 -19.56 0.59
CA GLU A 17 0.77 -20.93 0.09
C GLU A 17 1.55 -21.83 1.08
N GLU A 18 1.48 -23.14 0.91
CA GLU A 18 2.04 -24.10 1.88
C GLU A 18 3.58 -23.99 1.99
N ASP A 19 4.26 -23.87 0.86
CA ASP A 19 5.70 -23.63 0.75
C ASP A 19 6.11 -22.25 1.31
N GLU A 20 5.28 -21.22 1.07
CA GLU A 20 5.48 -19.89 1.64
C GLU A 20 5.31 -19.88 3.16
N ALA A 21 4.35 -20.64 3.69
CA ALA A 21 4.11 -20.79 5.12
C ALA A 21 5.26 -21.55 5.80
N GLU A 22 5.77 -22.61 5.18
CA GLU A 22 6.96 -23.32 5.65
C GLU A 22 8.17 -22.39 5.70
N SER A 23 8.41 -21.66 4.62
CA SER A 23 9.49 -20.67 4.54
C SER A 23 9.33 -19.57 5.59
N TYR A 24 8.09 -19.10 5.81
CA TYR A 24 7.78 -18.11 6.85
C TYR A 24 8.16 -18.60 8.24
N ASN A 25 7.74 -19.82 8.60
CA ASN A 25 8.04 -20.42 9.90
C ASN A 25 9.55 -20.60 10.08
N ARG A 26 10.24 -21.09 9.05
CA ARG A 26 11.70 -21.23 9.06
C ARG A 26 12.40 -19.89 9.26
N PHE A 27 11.95 -18.83 8.60
CA PHE A 27 12.50 -17.48 8.81
C PHE A 27 12.18 -16.93 10.20
N ALA A 28 11.02 -17.23 10.76
CA ALA A 28 10.64 -16.80 12.10
C ALA A 28 11.56 -17.44 13.17
N GLU A 29 11.91 -18.71 12.99
CA GLU A 29 12.87 -19.41 13.87
C GLU A 29 14.29 -18.84 13.72
N LEU A 30 14.80 -18.76 12.48
CA LEU A 30 16.18 -18.31 12.22
C LEU A 30 16.41 -16.85 12.61
N LEU A 31 15.41 -15.99 12.40
CA LEU A 31 15.49 -14.54 12.63
C LEU A 31 14.75 -14.12 13.90
N GLY A 32 14.45 -15.06 14.82
CA GLY A 32 13.66 -14.79 16.03
C GLY A 32 14.15 -13.58 16.82
N HIS A 33 15.46 -13.43 16.98
CA HIS A 33 16.11 -12.30 17.68
C HIS A 33 15.84 -10.92 17.05
N MET A 34 15.51 -10.85 15.76
CA MET A 34 15.16 -9.60 15.05
C MET A 34 13.70 -9.61 14.55
N TRP A 35 12.93 -10.63 14.90
CA TRP A 35 11.61 -10.83 14.29
C TRP A 35 10.68 -9.65 14.56
N GLY A 36 10.72 -9.08 15.77
CA GLY A 36 9.97 -7.87 16.12
C GLY A 36 10.31 -6.66 15.23
N PHE A 37 11.57 -6.50 14.82
CA PHE A 37 11.95 -5.45 13.88
C PHE A 37 11.39 -5.73 12.48
N ILE A 38 11.45 -6.99 12.03
CA ILE A 38 10.96 -7.42 10.72
C ILE A 38 9.44 -7.22 10.59
N THR A 39 8.68 -7.54 11.64
CA THR A 39 7.22 -7.33 11.69
C THR A 39 6.89 -5.85 11.72
N GLN A 40 7.56 -5.05 12.55
CA GLN A 40 7.39 -3.60 12.59
C GLN A 40 7.68 -2.95 11.23
N GLN A 41 8.76 -3.37 10.55
CA GLN A 41 9.08 -2.86 9.22
C GLN A 41 7.98 -3.19 8.20
N ALA A 42 7.42 -4.40 8.26
CA ALA A 42 6.33 -4.82 7.39
C ALA A 42 5.07 -3.94 7.59
N GLU A 43 4.70 -3.67 8.85
CA GLU A 43 3.57 -2.80 9.20
C GLU A 43 3.76 -1.38 8.72
N MET A 44 4.94 -0.79 8.96
CA MET A 44 5.27 0.56 8.54
C MET A 44 5.18 0.73 7.02
N GLN A 45 5.76 -0.21 6.26
CA GLN A 45 5.66 -0.18 4.79
C GLN A 45 4.21 -0.29 4.32
N LEU A 46 3.40 -1.14 4.96
CA LEU A 46 1.98 -1.29 4.59
C LEU A 46 1.20 -0.01 4.87
N LYS A 47 1.46 0.66 6.00
CA LYS A 47 0.86 1.96 6.34
C LYS A 47 1.22 3.02 5.30
N GLN A 48 2.51 3.17 4.99
CA GLN A 48 2.99 4.12 3.98
C GLN A 48 2.36 3.86 2.61
N GLN A 49 2.22 2.59 2.20
CA GLN A 49 1.57 2.24 0.94
C GLN A 49 0.09 2.67 0.92
N LYS A 50 -0.64 2.47 2.02
CA LYS A 50 -2.05 2.90 2.15
C LYS A 50 -2.16 4.42 2.09
N GLU A 51 -1.26 5.15 2.75
CA GLU A 51 -1.22 6.61 2.74
C GLU A 51 -0.90 7.16 1.36
N LYS A 52 0.11 6.60 0.68
CA LYS A 52 0.47 6.96 -0.69
C LYS A 52 -0.71 6.76 -1.65
N LYS A 53 -1.39 5.61 -1.60
CA LYS A 53 -2.57 5.35 -2.45
C LYS A 53 -3.70 6.35 -2.22
N LYS A 54 -3.90 6.80 -0.97
CA LYS A 54 -4.89 7.86 -0.65
C LYS A 54 -4.45 9.21 -1.21
N ALA A 55 -3.17 9.56 -1.08
CA ALA A 55 -2.60 10.78 -1.62
C ALA A 55 -2.71 10.82 -3.15
N ASP A 56 -2.31 9.74 -3.83
CA ASP A 56 -2.39 9.60 -5.28
C ASP A 56 -3.84 9.74 -5.77
N LYS A 57 -4.81 9.12 -5.08
CA LYS A 57 -6.25 9.27 -5.41
C LYS A 57 -6.74 10.71 -5.23
N LYS A 58 -6.27 11.40 -4.18
CA LYS A 58 -6.62 12.81 -3.93
C LYS A 58 -6.04 13.70 -5.02
N GLN A 59 -4.77 13.48 -5.39
CA GLN A 59 -4.09 14.21 -6.45
C GLN A 59 -4.78 14.00 -7.80
N ALA A 60 -5.07 12.74 -8.19
CA ALA A 60 -5.79 12.43 -9.42
C ALA A 60 -7.18 13.09 -9.47
N LYS A 61 -7.90 13.14 -8.35
CA LYS A 61 -9.19 13.85 -8.27
C LYS A 61 -9.03 15.37 -8.44
N GLN A 62 -7.98 15.95 -7.86
CA GLN A 62 -7.69 17.37 -7.97
C GLN A 62 -7.30 17.76 -9.42
N GLU A 63 -6.48 16.95 -10.08
CA GLU A 63 -6.11 17.14 -11.48
C GLU A 63 -7.31 17.07 -12.42
N LEU A 64 -8.25 16.12 -12.19
CA LEU A 64 -9.49 16.04 -12.96
C LEU A 64 -10.40 17.27 -12.77
N LEU A 65 -10.50 17.80 -11.55
CA LEU A 65 -11.28 19.01 -11.28
C LEU A 65 -10.67 20.24 -11.96
N GLN A 66 -9.35 20.40 -11.87
CA GLN A 66 -8.63 21.49 -12.54
C GLN A 66 -8.73 21.39 -14.06
N GLY A 67 -8.64 20.18 -14.62
CA GLY A 67 -8.85 19.94 -16.06
C GLY A 67 -10.27 20.26 -16.52
N ALA A 68 -11.29 19.91 -15.71
CA ALA A 68 -12.68 20.23 -16.01
C ALA A 68 -12.98 21.73 -15.92
N GLU A 69 -12.40 22.46 -14.96
CA GLU A 69 -12.51 23.92 -14.86
C GLU A 69 -11.92 24.62 -16.09
N LEU A 70 -10.76 24.15 -16.59
CA LEU A 70 -10.13 24.71 -17.79
C LEU A 70 -10.93 24.41 -19.08
N GLN A 71 -11.65 23.29 -19.15
CA GLN A 71 -12.57 22.99 -20.26
C GLN A 71 -13.88 23.78 -20.21
N TYR A 72 -14.28 24.28 -19.03
CA TYR A 72 -15.53 25.01 -18.81
C TYR A 72 -15.38 26.55 -18.96
N TYR A 73 -14.21 27.06 -19.32
CA TYR A 73 -14.05 28.42 -19.84
C TYR A 73 -14.10 28.41 -21.38
N PRO A 74 -15.28 28.43 -22.02
CA PRO A 74 -15.35 28.68 -23.45
C PRO A 74 -14.80 30.08 -23.77
N GLU A 75 -14.16 30.21 -24.93
CA GLU A 75 -13.58 31.46 -25.49
C GLU A 75 -14.57 32.63 -25.66
N SER A 76 -15.77 32.57 -25.08
CA SER A 76 -16.80 33.61 -25.15
C SER A 76 -16.49 34.88 -24.32
N TYR A 77 -15.31 34.98 -23.71
CA TYR A 77 -14.79 36.22 -23.09
C TYR A 77 -13.60 36.81 -23.88
N VAL A 78 -13.54 36.59 -25.19
CA VAL A 78 -12.62 37.33 -26.08
C VAL A 78 -13.39 37.91 -27.27
N ARG A 79 -14.23 38.92 -27.03
CA ARG A 79 -14.25 40.24 -27.69
C ARG A 79 -15.45 41.07 -27.26
#